data_AF-A0A2M7N256-F1
#
_entry.id   AF-A0A2M7N256-F1
#
_cell.length_a   1.000
_cell.length_b   1.000
_cell.length_c   1.000
_cell.angle_alpha   90.00
_cell.angle_beta   90.00
_cell.angle_gamma   90.00
#
_symmetry.space_group_name_H-M   'P 1'
#
loop_
_entity.id
_entity.type
_entity.pdbx_description
1 polymer ?
#
loop_
_entity_poly.entity_id
_entity_poly.type
_entity_poly.pdbx_seq_one_letter_code
_entity_poly.pdbx_strand_id
1 'polypeptide(L)'
;MANRKMVVDTSIFIEHLRAKDKTKTTLFSIPENQKILISAITLFELFIGATTAEKWNDIQKLTNGIEIIPLSPEIAEESAKIFQE
;
A
#
# COMPACT_ATOMS: atom_id res chain seq x y z
N MET A 1 -24.38 4.99 4.60
CA MET A 1 -23.58 4.88 3.37
C MET A 1 -22.54 3.80 3.61
N ALA A 2 -22.36 2.85 2.69
CA ALA A 2 -21.42 1.74 2.89
C ALA A 2 -20.01 2.28 3.18
N ASN A 3 -19.34 1.72 4.19
CA ASN A 3 -17.93 2.03 4.51
C ASN A 3 -17.05 1.61 3.32
N ARG A 4 -16.83 2.54 2.38
CA ARG A 4 -15.96 2.29 1.23
C ARG A 4 -14.54 2.13 1.73
N LYS A 5 -13.97 0.96 1.47
CA LYS A 5 -12.57 0.63 1.68
C LYS A 5 -11.80 0.90 0.38
N MET A 6 -10.61 1.47 0.48
CA MET A 6 -9.72 1.73 -0.66
C MET A 6 -8.45 0.90 -0.51
N VAL A 7 -8.12 0.11 -1.53
CA VAL A 7 -6.82 -0.57 -1.60
C VAL A 7 -5.85 0.34 -2.32
N VAL A 8 -4.69 0.61 -1.72
CA VAL A 8 -3.68 1.51 -2.27
C VAL A 8 -2.50 0.68 -2.77
N ASP A 9 -2.12 0.92 -4.02
CA ASP A 9 -1.02 0.25 -4.70
C ASP A 9 0.36 0.79 -4.29
N THR A 10 1.41 0.01 -4.51
CA THR A 10 2.80 0.30 -4.19
C THR A 10 3.28 1.60 -4.83
N SER A 11 2.86 1.88 -6.07
CA SER A 11 3.24 3.09 -6.81
C SER A 11 2.90 4.39 -6.06
N ILE A 12 1.75 4.45 -5.38
CA ILE A 12 1.29 5.62 -4.61
C ILE A 12 2.17 5.88 -3.38
N PHE A 13 2.58 4.81 -2.69
CA PHE A 13 3.52 4.92 -1.57
C PHE A 13 4.91 5.30 -2.04
N ILE A 14 5.39 4.73 -3.15
CA ILE A 14 6.71 5.06 -3.72
C ILE A 14 6.76 6.53 -4.16
N GLU A 15 5.71 7.01 -4.83
CA GLU A 15 5.55 8.43 -5.18
C GLU A 15 5.67 9.29 -3.92
N HIS A 16 4.92 8.95 -2.87
CA HIS A 16 4.95 9.67 -1.61
C HIS A 16 6.35 9.66 -0.98
N LEU A 17 6.99 8.50 -0.86
CA LEU A 17 8.32 8.36 -0.25
C LEU A 17 9.41 9.12 -1.01
N ARG A 18 9.35 9.18 -2.34
CA ARG A 18 10.33 9.89 -3.18
C ARG A 18 10.10 11.39 -3.29
N ALA A 19 8.87 11.87 -3.06
CA ALA A 19 8.54 13.29 -3.21
C ALA A 19 9.33 14.16 -2.23
N LYS A 20 9.87 15.29 -2.74
CA LYS A 20 10.46 16.34 -1.89
C LYS A 20 9.39 17.06 -1.06
N ASP A 21 8.23 17.29 -1.67
CA ASP A 21 7.07 17.92 -1.05
C ASP A 21 5.95 16.88 -0.93
N LYS A 22 5.74 16.38 0.29
CA LYS A 22 4.76 15.32 0.57
C LYS A 22 3.31 15.79 0.38
N THR A 23 3.06 17.09 0.48
CA THR A 23 1.69 17.67 0.43
C THR A 23 1.07 17.60 -0.97
N LYS A 24 1.89 17.36 -2.00
CA LYS A 24 1.46 17.28 -3.40
C LYS A 24 1.27 15.86 -3.91
N THR A 25 1.39 14.88 -3.02
CA THR A 25 1.39 13.46 -3.40
C THR A 25 -0.02 12.89 -3.43
N THR A 26 -0.23 11.86 -4.26
CA THR A 26 -1.53 11.16 -4.30
C THR A 26 -1.92 10.58 -2.94
N LEU A 27 -0.96 10.06 -2.17
CA LEU A 27 -1.23 9.52 -0.83
C LEU A 27 -1.75 10.60 0.13
N PHE A 28 -1.20 11.82 0.06
CA PHE A 28 -1.60 12.94 0.93
C PHE A 28 -2.97 13.50 0.57
N SER A 29 -3.41 13.38 -0.69
CA SER A 29 -4.71 13.87 -1.12
C SER A 29 -5.88 12.95 -0.72
N ILE A 30 -5.59 11.74 -0.21
CA ILE A 30 -6.61 10.83 0.29
C ILE A 30 -7.24 11.42 1.58
N PRO A 31 -8.58 11.56 1.65
CA PRO A 31 -9.24 12.08 2.84
C PRO A 31 -8.94 11.25 4.09
N GLU A 32 -8.72 11.88 5.25
CA GLU A 32 -8.40 11.18 6.50
C GLU A 32 -9.48 10.19 6.94
N ASN A 33 -10.74 10.42 6.57
CA ASN A 33 -11.85 9.53 6.87
C ASN A 33 -11.98 8.35 5.88
N GLN A 34 -11.15 8.29 4.84
CA GLN A 34 -11.11 7.18 3.90
C GLN A 34 -10.29 6.03 4.49
N LYS A 35 -10.93 4.87 4.69
CA LYS A 35 -10.23 3.67 5.16
C LYS A 35 -9.36 3.09 4.05
N ILE A 36 -8.04 3.18 4.23
CA ILE A 36 -7.01 2.61 3.35
C ILE A 36 -6.64 1.19 3.81
N LEU A 37 -6.37 0.32 2.85
CA LEU A 37 -5.81 -1.01 3.04
C LEU A 37 -4.67 -1.21 2.03
N ILE A 38 -3.78 -2.15 2.34
CA ILE A 38 -2.73 -2.60 1.42
C ILE A 38 -2.73 -4.13 1.33
N SER A 39 -2.27 -4.67 0.21
CA SER A 39 -1.99 -6.10 0.13
C SER A 39 -0.67 -6.45 0.82
N ALA A 40 -0.51 -7.69 1.25
CA ALA A 40 0.78 -8.20 1.71
C ALA A 40 1.88 -8.08 0.62
N ILE A 41 1.49 -8.13 -0.66
CA ILE A 41 2.41 -7.94 -1.80
C ILE A 41 2.90 -6.49 -1.85
N THR A 42 2.00 -5.51 -1.69
CA THR A 42 2.36 -4.09 -1.61
C THR A 42 3.33 -3.82 -0.46
N LEU A 43 3.06 -4.38 0.72
CA LEU A 43 3.97 -4.24 1.87
C LEU A 43 5.35 -4.85 1.59
N PHE A 44 5.38 -6.04 0.97
CA PHE A 44 6.61 -6.70 0.53
C PHE A 44 7.41 -5.85 -0.47
N GLU A 45 6.76 -5.30 -1.50
CA GLU A 45 7.42 -4.45 -2.50
C GLU A 45 8.03 -3.20 -1.89
N LEU A 46 7.33 -2.58 -0.93
CA LEU A 46 7.87 -1.44 -0.18
C LEU A 46 9.16 -1.84 0.55
N PHE A 47 9.14 -2.94 1.32
CA PHE A 47 10.32 -3.37 2.07
C PHE A 47 11.49 -3.80 1.16
N ILE A 48 11.21 -4.44 0.02
CA ILE A 48 12.26 -4.72 -0.98
C ILE A 48 12.92 -3.42 -1.48
N GLY A 49 12.14 -2.35 -1.66
CA GLY A 49 12.66 -1.04 -2.06
C GLY A 49 13.46 -0.31 -0.97
N ALA A 50 13.34 -0.71 0.29
CA ALA A 50 14.05 -0.10 1.41
C ALA A 50 15.46 -0.69 1.59
N THR A 51 16.44 -0.05 0.97
CA THR A 51 17.84 -0.52 1.01
C THR A 51 18.64 -0.04 2.24
N THR A 52 18.04 0.75 3.13
CA THR A 52 18.71 1.29 4.33
C THR A 52 17.80 1.19 5.56
N ALA A 53 18.38 1.10 6.75
CA ALA A 53 17.60 1.02 8.00
C ALA A 53 16.65 2.21 8.19
N GLU A 54 17.04 3.40 7.73
CA GLU A 54 16.17 4.59 7.72
C GLU A 54 14.91 4.36 6.88
N LYS A 55 15.06 3.86 5.64
CA LYS A 55 13.93 3.56 4.76
C LYS A 55 13.02 2.45 5.31
N TRP A 56 13.59 1.48 6.01
CA TRP A 56 12.81 0.45 6.71
C TRP A 56 11.91 1.08 7.78
N ASN A 57 12.47 1.98 8.59
CA ASN A 57 11.71 2.71 9.61
C ASN A 57 10.63 3.61 8.99
N ASP A 58 10.92 4.26 7.86
CA ASP A 58 9.95 5.10 7.16
C ASP A 58 8.75 4.29 6.67
N ILE A 59 8.97 3.11 6.09
CA ILE A 59 7.87 2.21 5.68
C ILE A 59 7.07 1.78 6.90
N GLN A 60 7.72 1.32 7.97
CA GLN A 60 7.03 0.87 9.17
C GLN A 60 6.13 1.97 9.75
N LYS A 61 6.60 3.23 9.77
CA LYS A 61 5.79 4.38 10.20
C LYS A 61 4.64 4.65 9.24
N LEU A 62 4.92 4.65 7.93
CA LEU A 62 3.95 4.99 6.89
C LEU A 62 2.82 3.96 6.78
N THR A 63 3.13 2.67 7.02
CA THR A 63 2.15 1.59 6.97
C THR A 63 1.55 1.26 8.35
N ASN A 64 1.95 1.97 9.40
CA ASN A 64 1.47 1.71 10.76
C ASN A 64 -0.05 1.98 10.84
N GLY A 65 -0.79 1.01 11.38
CA GLY A 65 -2.24 1.10 11.52
C GLY A 65 -3.04 0.88 10.23
N ILE A 66 -2.39 0.66 9.08
CA ILE A 66 -3.07 0.26 7.85
C ILE A 66 -3.42 -1.24 7.92
N GLU A 67 -4.66 -1.58 7.59
CA GLU A 67 -5.12 -2.98 7.51
C GLU A 67 -4.43 -3.68 6.32
N ILE A 68 -3.74 -4.79 6.59
CA ILE A 68 -3.03 -5.58 5.57
C ILE A 68 -3.91 -6.76 5.15
N ILE A 69 -4.14 -6.89 3.86
CA ILE A 69 -4.87 -8.01 3.24
C ILE A 69 -3.85 -9.14 2.94
N PRO A 70 -3.96 -10.32 3.58
CA PRO A 70 -3.06 -11.43 3.33
C PRO A 70 -3.29 -12.03 1.94
N LEU A 71 -2.26 -12.64 1.34
CA LEU A 71 -2.43 -13.51 0.18
C LEU A 71 -2.94 -14.87 0.67
N SER A 72 -4.26 -15.08 0.64
CA SER A 72 -4.88 -16.37 0.97
C SER A 72 -4.95 -17.29 -0.26
N PRO A 73 -5.19 -18.61 -0.07
CA PRO A 73 -5.40 -19.53 -1.19
C PRO A 73 -6.48 -19.06 -2.16
N GLU A 74 -7.60 -18.53 -1.64
CA GLU A 74 -8.71 -18.04 -2.45
C GLU A 74 -8.31 -16.83 -3.30
N ILE A 75 -7.57 -15.88 -2.70
CA ILE A 75 -7.06 -14.71 -3.43
C ILE A 75 -6.06 -15.15 -4.50
N ALA A 76 -5.20 -16.13 -4.21
CA ALA A 76 -4.23 -16.64 -5.16
C ALA A 76 -4.92 -17.32 -6.37
N GLU A 77 -5.93 -18.16 -6.12
CA GLU A 77 -6.69 -18.84 -7.17
C GLU A 77 -7.45 -17.85 -8.07
N GLU A 78 -8.16 -16.88 -7.49
CA GLU A 78 -8.88 -15.86 -8.25
C GLU A 78 -7.93 -14.96 -9.04
N SER A 79 -6.80 -14.55 -8.45
CA SER A 79 -5.78 -13.76 -9.15
C SER A 79 -5.19 -14.51 -10.34
N ALA A 80 -4.99 -15.83 -10.21
CA ALA A 80 -4.48 -16.66 -11.30
C ALA A 80 -5.48 -16.77 -12.46
N LYS A 81 -6.79 -16.85 -12.18
CA LYS A 81 -7.83 -16.83 -13.20
C LYS A 81 -7.83 -15.50 -13.96
N ILE A 82 -7.84 -14.38 -13.25
CA ILE A 82 -7.80 -13.03 -13.84
C ILE A 82 -6.57 -12.85 -14.74
N PHE A 83 -5.41 -13.39 -14.35
CA PHE A 83 -4.18 -13.28 -15.14
C PHE A 83 -4.21 -14.09 -16.46
N GLN A 84 -5.04 -15.13 -16.54
CA GLN A 84 -5.16 -15.98 -17.73
C GLN A 84 -6.25 -15.52 -18.71
N GLU A 85 -7.11 -14.59 -18.31
CA GLU A 85 -8.11 -13.93 -19.17
C GLU A 85 -7.45 -12.93 -20.15
#